data_AF-X7ZUZ3-F1
#
_entry.id   AF-X7ZUZ3-F1
#
_cell.length_a   1.000
_cell.length_b   1.000
_cell.length_c   1.000
_cell.angle_alpha   90.00
_cell.angle_beta   90.00
_cell.angle_gamma   90.00
#
_symmetry.space_group_name_H-M   'P 1'
#
loop_
_entity.id
_entity.type
_entity.pdbx_description
1 polymer ?
#
loop_
_entity_poly.entity_id
_entity_poly.type
_entity_poly.pdbx_seq_one_letter_code
_entity_poly.pdbx_strand_id
1 'polypeptide(L)'
;MMADCLDIALDEVTFSCQLGACTKDVDLGWYTLPAGSVGGAAFQYVGVTGNVPRVELHLEWQMTPHTKPHWDIQGCYITKIQGDPCIYSKHLILPKAGTDFSSPESFAAIGMTVTGMPALNAIRAVVDAPPGIVTSADLPLRAFAGRFAGPVGDDPPR
;
A
#
# COMPACT_ATOMS: atom_id res chain seq x y z
N MET A 1 -2.78 9.07 11.36
CA MET A 1 -1.39 8.69 11.03
C MET A 1 -0.70 9.72 10.15
N MET A 2 -1.01 9.84 8.85
CA MET A 2 -0.22 10.73 7.97
C MET A 2 -0.25 12.20 8.40
N ALA A 3 -1.40 12.73 8.79
CA ALA A 3 -1.51 14.10 9.29
C ALA A 3 -0.72 14.29 10.60
N ASP A 4 -0.81 13.34 11.54
CA ASP A 4 -0.03 13.34 12.78
C ASP A 4 1.49 13.35 12.50
N CYS A 5 1.95 12.51 11.54
CA CYS A 5 3.36 12.48 11.13
C CYS A 5 3.85 13.80 10.50
N LEU A 6 2.93 14.61 9.98
CA LEU A 6 3.22 15.90 9.35
C LEU A 6 2.93 17.08 10.29
N ASP A 7 2.47 16.81 11.52
CA ASP A 7 2.02 17.81 12.50
C ASP A 7 0.94 18.75 11.92
N ILE A 8 -0.01 18.19 11.16
CA ILE A 8 -1.13 18.92 10.55
C ILE A 8 -2.41 18.59 11.30
N ALA A 9 -2.99 19.61 11.96
CA ALA A 9 -4.35 19.53 12.49
C ALA A 9 -5.37 19.58 11.34
N LEU A 10 -6.21 18.56 11.24
CA LEU A 10 -7.29 18.49 10.26
C LEU A 10 -8.61 18.96 10.89
N ASP A 11 -9.36 19.76 10.15
CA ASP A 11 -10.73 20.16 10.52
C ASP A 11 -11.74 19.04 10.17
N GLU A 12 -11.49 18.34 9.05
CA GLU A 12 -12.35 17.29 8.53
C GLU A 12 -11.54 16.25 7.76
N VAL A 13 -12.06 15.02 7.72
CA VAL A 13 -11.65 13.98 6.76
C VAL A 13 -12.87 13.56 5.96
N THR A 14 -12.86 13.78 4.65
CA THR A 14 -13.92 13.35 3.75
C THR A 14 -13.56 12.03 3.06
N PHE A 15 -14.58 11.26 2.70
CA PHE A 15 -14.45 10.02 1.94
C PHE A 15 -15.36 10.06 0.73
N SER A 16 -14.85 9.61 -0.42
CA SER A 16 -15.67 9.33 -1.59
C SER A 16 -15.21 8.06 -2.27
N CYS A 17 -16.16 7.36 -2.89
CA CYS A 17 -15.91 6.10 -3.57
C CYS A 17 -16.78 6.01 -4.82
N GLN A 18 -16.19 5.47 -5.88
CA GLN A 18 -16.86 5.10 -7.11
C GLN A 18 -16.63 3.62 -7.38
N LEU A 19 -17.71 2.88 -7.60
CA LEU A 19 -17.67 1.43 -7.84
C LEU A 19 -17.78 1.13 -9.34
N GLY A 20 -16.96 0.21 -9.82
CA GLY A 20 -16.93 -0.27 -11.19
C GLY A 20 -17.68 -1.60 -11.30
N ALA A 21 -18.82 -1.60 -11.99
CA ALA A 21 -19.61 -2.80 -12.19
C ALA A 21 -19.05 -3.64 -13.35
N CYS A 22 -18.96 -4.95 -13.18
CA CYS A 22 -18.56 -5.91 -14.21
C CYS A 22 -19.48 -5.80 -15.43
N THR A 23 -18.91 -5.69 -16.62
CA THR A 23 -19.67 -5.58 -17.89
C THR A 23 -20.09 -6.93 -18.46
N LYS A 24 -19.55 -8.02 -17.92
CA LYS A 24 -19.82 -9.41 -18.25
C LYS A 24 -19.47 -10.28 -17.04
N ASP A 25 -19.85 -11.54 -17.10
CA ASP A 25 -19.33 -12.54 -16.16
C ASP A 25 -17.80 -12.67 -16.33
N VAL A 26 -17.07 -12.71 -15.23
CA VAL A 26 -15.61 -12.86 -15.20
C VAL A 26 -15.24 -14.02 -14.29
N ASP A 27 -14.57 -15.02 -14.85
CA ASP A 27 -13.99 -16.11 -14.10
C ASP A 27 -12.58 -15.73 -13.63
N LEU A 28 -12.36 -15.74 -12.31
CA LEU A 28 -11.06 -15.51 -11.68
C LEU A 28 -10.31 -16.83 -11.41
N GLY A 29 -10.87 -17.97 -11.82
CA GLY A 29 -10.35 -19.32 -11.56
C GLY A 29 -10.73 -19.90 -10.19
N TRP A 30 -11.01 -19.04 -9.20
CA TRP A 30 -11.46 -19.42 -7.85
C TRP A 30 -12.83 -18.83 -7.49
N TYR A 31 -13.32 -17.88 -8.27
CA TYR A 31 -14.63 -17.27 -8.11
C TYR A 31 -15.08 -16.66 -9.43
N THR A 32 -16.38 -16.68 -9.70
CA THR A 32 -16.97 -16.00 -10.85
C THR A 32 -17.64 -14.71 -10.39
N LEU A 33 -17.17 -13.57 -10.87
CA LEU A 33 -17.82 -12.27 -10.71
C LEU A 33 -18.96 -12.16 -11.75
N PRO A 34 -20.24 -12.11 -11.35
CA PRO A 34 -21.34 -11.96 -12.30
C PRO A 34 -21.35 -10.58 -12.96
N ALA A 35 -21.91 -10.46 -14.16
CA ALA A 35 -22.23 -9.18 -14.77
C ALA A 35 -23.08 -8.31 -13.82
N GLY A 36 -22.73 -7.03 -13.70
CA GLY A 36 -23.36 -6.09 -12.77
C GLY A 36 -22.84 -6.14 -11.33
N SER A 37 -22.03 -7.14 -10.94
CA SER A 37 -21.34 -7.15 -9.65
C SER A 37 -20.18 -6.16 -9.59
N VAL A 38 -19.66 -5.86 -8.40
CA VAL A 38 -18.50 -4.95 -8.25
C VAL A 38 -17.21 -5.68 -8.63
N GLY A 39 -16.55 -5.23 -9.70
CA GLY A 39 -15.25 -5.74 -10.16
C GLY A 39 -14.08 -4.78 -9.92
N GLY A 40 -14.36 -3.56 -9.47
CA GLY A 40 -13.34 -2.57 -9.14
C GLY A 40 -13.91 -1.40 -8.34
N ALA A 41 -13.03 -0.59 -7.76
CA ALA A 41 -13.38 0.60 -7.02
C ALA A 41 -12.23 1.61 -7.07
N ALA A 42 -12.57 2.89 -7.15
CA ALA A 42 -11.67 3.97 -6.80
C ALA A 42 -12.24 4.72 -5.60
N PHE A 43 -11.40 5.04 -4.64
CA PHE A 43 -11.80 5.78 -3.45
C PHE A 43 -10.68 6.68 -2.95
N GLN A 44 -11.09 7.75 -2.29
CA GLN A 44 -10.16 8.73 -1.74
C GLN A 44 -10.56 9.14 -0.32
N TYR A 45 -9.54 9.39 0.50
CA TYR A 45 -9.64 10.08 1.77
C TYR A 45 -8.94 11.42 1.64
N VAL A 46 -9.62 12.51 2.00
CA VAL A 46 -9.09 13.86 1.91
C VAL A 46 -9.19 14.54 3.27
N GLY A 47 -8.02 14.77 3.88
CA GLY A 47 -7.88 15.58 5.08
C GLY A 47 -7.80 17.07 4.73
N VAL A 48 -8.66 17.87 5.36
CA VAL A 48 -8.85 19.30 5.06
C VAL A 48 -8.48 20.16 6.27
N THR A 49 -7.82 21.28 6.02
CA THR A 49 -7.57 22.35 7.01
C THR A 49 -7.87 23.70 6.37
N GLY A 50 -8.74 24.50 6.97
CA GLY A 50 -9.13 25.82 6.47
C GLY A 50 -9.76 25.77 5.08
N ASN A 51 -10.60 24.77 4.80
CA ASN A 51 -11.19 24.47 3.48
C ASN A 51 -10.16 24.14 2.37
N VAL A 52 -8.92 23.81 2.73
CA VAL A 52 -7.88 23.40 1.79
C VAL A 52 -7.50 21.93 2.02
N PRO A 53 -7.57 21.06 1.00
CA PRO A 53 -6.99 19.72 1.06
C PRO A 53 -5.50 19.77 1.41
N ARG A 54 -5.08 19.05 2.46
CA ARG A 54 -3.69 19.01 2.93
C ARG A 54 -3.06 17.64 2.79
N VAL A 55 -3.83 16.58 3.07
CA VAL A 55 -3.37 15.20 3.01
C VAL A 55 -4.39 14.38 2.26
N GLU A 56 -3.97 13.77 1.16
CA GLU A 56 -4.84 13.00 0.29
C GLU A 56 -4.30 11.59 0.09
N LEU A 57 -5.19 10.61 0.16
CA LEU A 57 -4.90 9.21 -0.18
C LEU A 57 -5.91 8.76 -1.22
N HIS A 58 -5.42 8.43 -2.41
CA HIS A 58 -6.22 7.90 -3.52
C HIS A 58 -5.86 6.43 -3.73
N LEU A 59 -6.87 5.57 -3.83
CA LEU A 59 -6.71 4.14 -4.06
C LEU A 59 -7.55 3.70 -5.24
N GLU A 60 -6.97 2.90 -6.10
CA GLU A 60 -7.64 2.27 -7.25
C GLU A 60 -7.42 0.76 -7.14
N TRP A 61 -8.51 0.02 -6.98
CA TRP A 61 -8.53 -1.43 -6.85
C TRP A 61 -9.35 -2.03 -7.98
N GLN A 62 -8.81 -3.08 -8.61
CA GLN A 62 -9.47 -3.69 -9.74
C GLN A 62 -9.16 -5.18 -9.80
N MET A 63 -10.21 -6.00 -9.77
CA MET A 63 -10.14 -7.45 -9.92
C MET A 63 -10.13 -7.88 -11.39
N THR A 64 -10.65 -7.02 -12.28
CA THR A 64 -10.78 -7.30 -13.70
C THR A 64 -10.78 -6.02 -14.53
N PRO A 65 -10.17 -5.98 -15.73
CA PRO A 65 -10.26 -4.84 -16.65
C PRO A 65 -11.68 -4.60 -17.18
N HIS A 66 -12.62 -5.54 -16.94
CA HIS A 66 -13.95 -5.53 -17.54
C HIS A 66 -15.01 -4.85 -16.66
N THR A 67 -14.76 -3.62 -16.22
CA THR A 67 -15.69 -2.84 -15.41
C THR A 67 -16.13 -1.54 -16.07
N LYS A 68 -17.26 -0.99 -15.64
CA LYS A 68 -17.67 0.39 -15.92
C LYS A 68 -18.09 1.10 -14.62
N PRO A 69 -17.46 2.24 -14.26
CA PRO A 69 -16.23 2.78 -14.84
C PRO A 69 -15.02 1.81 -14.73
N HIS A 70 -13.96 2.12 -15.48
CA HIS A 70 -12.67 1.43 -15.42
C HIS A 70 -11.58 2.45 -15.10
N TRP A 71 -10.49 2.00 -14.47
CA TRP A 71 -9.35 2.83 -14.11
C TRP A 71 -8.06 2.29 -14.73
N ASP A 72 -7.08 3.17 -14.93
CA ASP A 72 -5.75 2.80 -15.44
C ASP A 72 -4.80 2.50 -14.27
N ILE A 73 -4.91 1.30 -13.73
CA ILE A 73 -4.19 0.88 -12.53
C ILE A 73 -2.67 0.92 -12.78
N GLN A 74 -1.98 1.84 -12.10
CA GLN A 74 -0.55 2.07 -12.29
C GLN A 74 0.36 1.01 -11.65
N GLY A 75 -0.17 0.15 -10.78
CA GLY A 75 0.58 -0.93 -10.12
C GLY A 75 1.76 -0.45 -9.26
N CYS A 76 1.66 0.74 -8.67
CA CYS A 76 2.75 1.36 -7.91
C CYS A 76 2.21 2.31 -6.84
N TYR A 77 3.11 2.82 -5.98
CA TYR A 77 2.79 3.91 -5.07
C TYR A 77 3.29 5.23 -5.66
N ILE A 78 2.38 6.17 -5.86
CA ILE A 78 2.72 7.53 -6.32
C ILE A 78 2.62 8.46 -5.11
N THR A 79 3.73 9.10 -4.75
CA THR A 79 3.78 10.11 -3.69
C THR A 79 4.09 11.47 -4.29
N LYS A 80 3.26 12.46 -3.97
CA LYS A 80 3.43 13.85 -4.37
C LYS A 80 3.44 14.70 -3.11
N ILE A 81 4.49 15.48 -2.90
CA ILE A 81 4.59 16.47 -1.83
C ILE A 81 4.71 17.82 -2.51
N GLN A 82 3.66 18.63 -2.36
CA GLN A 82 3.67 20.02 -2.79
C GLN A 82 4.23 20.86 -1.65
N GLY A 83 5.45 21.35 -1.80
CA GLY A 83 6.17 22.10 -0.77
C GLY A 83 7.38 22.81 -1.36
N ASP A 84 8.36 23.11 -0.51
CA ASP A 84 9.66 23.65 -0.94
C ASP A 84 10.78 22.81 -0.30
N PRO A 85 11.40 21.86 -1.04
CA PRO A 85 11.16 21.55 -2.45
C PRO A 85 9.90 20.70 -2.69
N CYS A 86 9.40 20.73 -3.92
CA CYS A 86 8.39 19.77 -4.39
C CYS A 86 9.02 18.39 -4.60
N ILE A 87 8.31 17.33 -4.21
CA ILE A 87 8.75 15.94 -4.41
C ILE A 87 7.71 15.19 -5.22
N TYR A 88 8.16 14.48 -6.26
CA TYR A 88 7.39 13.50 -6.99
C TYR A 88 8.14 12.16 -6.96
N SER A 89 7.48 11.10 -6.53
CA SER A 89 8.04 9.75 -6.50
C SER A 89 7.03 8.75 -7.06
N LYS A 90 7.50 7.89 -7.97
CA LYS A 90 6.79 6.70 -8.44
C LYS A 90 7.56 5.48 -7.97
N HIS A 91 7.05 4.84 -6.91
CA HIS A 91 7.70 3.70 -6.26
C HIS A 91 7.10 2.39 -6.78
N LEU A 92 7.86 1.69 -7.62
CA LEU A 92 7.51 0.39 -8.18
C LEU A 92 8.01 -0.73 -7.28
N ILE A 93 7.14 -1.68 -6.94
CA ILE A 93 7.57 -2.93 -6.31
C ILE A 93 7.61 -4.01 -7.39
N LEU A 94 8.83 -4.41 -7.75
CA LEU A 94 9.09 -5.35 -8.82
C LEU A 94 9.57 -6.68 -8.25
N PRO A 95 9.33 -7.80 -8.94
CA PRO A 95 9.86 -9.08 -8.51
C PRO A 95 11.37 -9.12 -8.73
N LYS A 96 12.02 -10.16 -8.19
CA LYS A 96 13.44 -10.42 -8.46
C LYS A 96 13.67 -10.56 -9.97
N ALA A 97 14.77 -10.01 -10.49
CA ALA A 97 15.16 -10.19 -11.88
C ALA A 97 15.16 -11.67 -12.29
N GLY A 98 14.53 -11.98 -13.43
CA GLY A 98 14.34 -13.33 -13.94
C GLY A 98 13.11 -14.07 -13.41
N THR A 99 12.32 -13.46 -12.52
CA THR A 99 10.99 -14.00 -12.13
C THR A 99 10.00 -13.78 -13.27
N ASP A 100 9.25 -14.82 -13.66
CA ASP A 100 8.15 -14.67 -14.61
C ASP A 100 7.04 -13.81 -14.00
N PHE A 101 6.79 -12.67 -14.65
CA PHE A 101 5.85 -11.65 -14.21
C PHE A 101 4.80 -11.34 -15.28
N SER A 102 4.47 -12.34 -16.12
CA SER A 102 3.57 -12.17 -17.26
C SER A 102 2.09 -12.44 -16.94
N SER A 103 1.78 -13.05 -15.79
CA SER A 103 0.41 -13.45 -15.42
C SER A 103 -0.23 -12.53 -14.38
N PRO A 104 -1.57 -12.40 -14.36
CA PRO A 104 -2.30 -11.71 -13.30
C PRO A 104 -2.02 -12.28 -11.90
N GLU A 105 -1.85 -13.60 -11.78
CA GLU A 105 -1.54 -14.27 -10.53
C GLU A 105 -0.16 -13.87 -10.00
N SER A 106 0.85 -13.78 -10.89
CA SER A 106 2.18 -13.28 -10.53
C SER A 106 2.12 -11.83 -10.05
N PHE A 107 1.29 -10.99 -10.68
CA PHE A 107 1.05 -9.61 -10.23
C PHE A 107 0.44 -9.56 -8.83
N ALA A 108 -0.60 -10.34 -8.57
CA ALA A 108 -1.25 -10.42 -7.26
C ALA A 108 -0.29 -10.91 -6.15
N ALA A 109 0.58 -11.89 -6.46
CA ALA A 109 1.53 -12.44 -5.50
C ALA A 109 2.53 -11.41 -4.96
N ILE A 110 2.90 -10.41 -5.77
CA ILE A 110 3.74 -9.29 -5.30
C ILE A 110 3.01 -8.48 -4.24
N GLY A 111 1.74 -8.14 -4.46
CA GLY A 111 0.93 -7.40 -3.49
C GLY A 111 0.87 -8.08 -2.11
N MET A 112 0.77 -9.42 -2.10
CA MET A 112 0.80 -10.22 -0.87
C MET A 112 2.14 -10.09 -0.15
N THR A 113 3.25 -10.16 -0.88
CA THR A 113 4.61 -10.01 -0.31
C THR A 113 4.83 -8.60 0.24
N VAL A 114 4.42 -7.58 -0.51
CA VAL A 114 4.53 -6.16 -0.12
C VAL A 114 3.76 -5.87 1.16
N THR A 115 2.64 -6.54 1.38
CA THR A 115 1.83 -6.37 2.59
C THR A 115 2.43 -7.14 3.77
N GLY A 116 2.86 -8.38 3.56
CA GLY A 116 3.37 -9.24 4.63
C GLY A 116 4.75 -8.84 5.15
N MET A 117 5.65 -8.39 4.26
CA MET A 117 7.05 -8.08 4.62
C MET A 117 7.18 -6.98 5.68
N PRO A 118 6.49 -5.82 5.59
CA PRO A 118 6.56 -4.80 6.63
C PRO A 118 6.05 -5.28 7.99
N ALA A 119 5.02 -6.13 8.02
CA ALA A 119 4.50 -6.70 9.27
C ALA A 119 5.52 -7.64 9.93
N LEU A 120 6.12 -8.55 9.15
CA LEU A 120 7.18 -9.44 9.63
C LEU A 120 8.40 -8.66 10.16
N ASN A 121 8.83 -7.66 9.40
CA ASN A 121 9.98 -6.82 9.77
C ASN A 121 9.71 -5.95 11.01
N ALA A 122 8.44 -5.71 11.36
CA ALA A 122 8.08 -4.93 12.54
C ALA A 122 8.09 -5.75 13.84
N ILE A 123 8.09 -7.09 13.79
CA ILE A 123 7.90 -7.96 14.97
C ILE A 123 8.85 -7.61 16.11
N ARG A 124 10.15 -7.49 15.84
CA ARG A 124 11.14 -7.17 16.89
C ARG A 124 10.85 -5.83 17.56
N ALA A 125 10.62 -4.79 16.74
CA ALA A 125 10.31 -3.45 17.24
C ALA A 125 9.00 -3.42 18.04
N VAL A 126 8.00 -4.22 17.67
CA VAL A 126 6.74 -4.33 18.42
C VAL A 126 6.94 -5.06 19.75
N VAL A 127 7.76 -6.12 19.78
CA VAL A 127 8.09 -6.85 21.02
C VAL A 127 8.84 -5.96 22.02
N ASP A 128 9.74 -5.10 21.51
CA ASP A 128 10.53 -4.19 22.34
C ASP A 128 9.75 -2.93 22.78
N ALA A 129 8.57 -2.68 22.21
CA ALA A 129 7.77 -1.50 22.51
C ALA A 129 7.06 -1.61 23.89
N PRO A 130 6.79 -0.48 24.57
CA PRO A 130 5.97 -0.48 25.78
C PRO A 130 4.56 -1.05 25.52
N PRO A 131 3.91 -1.65 26.54
CA PRO A 131 2.53 -2.10 26.41
C PRO A 131 1.58 -0.98 26.00
N GLY A 132 0.73 -1.22 25.01
CA GLY A 132 -0.26 -0.25 24.53
C GLY A 132 -0.55 -0.40 23.04
N ILE A 133 -1.31 0.55 22.51
CA ILE A 133 -1.54 0.68 21.06
C ILE A 133 -0.40 1.53 20.51
N VAL A 134 0.45 0.93 19.68
CA VAL A 134 1.49 1.62 18.92
C VAL A 134 1.12 1.67 17.44
N THR A 135 1.55 2.72 16.76
CA THR A 135 1.35 2.93 15.33
C THR A 135 2.66 2.73 14.57
N SER A 136 2.59 2.76 13.24
CA SER A 136 3.81 2.72 12.42
C SER A 136 4.71 3.94 12.62
N ALA A 137 4.19 5.05 13.15
CA ALA A 137 4.96 6.27 13.44
C ALA A 137 5.79 6.15 14.73
N ASP A 138 5.39 5.25 15.64
CA ASP A 138 6.05 5.05 16.93
C ASP A 138 7.19 4.02 16.85
N LEU A 139 7.28 3.29 15.73
CA LEU A 139 8.29 2.26 15.51
C LEU A 139 9.46 2.82 14.70
N PRO A 140 10.69 2.31 14.88
CA PRO A 140 11.82 2.68 14.05
C PRO A 140 11.57 2.33 12.58
N LEU A 141 12.28 3.01 11.69
CA LEU A 141 12.27 2.68 10.27
C LEU A 141 12.55 1.17 10.09
N ARG A 142 11.65 0.50 9.37
CA ARG A 142 11.73 -0.95 9.11
C ARG A 142 12.89 -1.24 8.17
N ALA A 143 14.09 -1.37 8.73
CA ALA A 143 15.28 -1.76 8.01
C ALA A 143 15.29 -3.28 7.74
N PHE A 144 16.05 -3.72 6.74
CA PHE A 144 16.31 -5.14 6.47
C PHE A 144 17.33 -5.76 7.45
N ALA A 145 17.24 -5.41 8.74
CA ALA A 145 18.17 -5.86 9.76
C ALA A 145 18.20 -7.41 9.81
N GLY A 146 19.40 -7.98 9.79
CA GLY A 146 19.59 -9.44 9.82
C GLY A 146 19.53 -10.16 8.47
N ARG A 147 19.20 -9.49 7.36
CA ARG A 147 19.18 -10.13 6.01
C ARG A 147 20.56 -10.38 5.43
N PHE A 148 21.56 -9.64 5.89
CA PHE A 148 22.97 -9.80 5.54
C PHE A 148 23.81 -9.97 6.80
N ALA A 149 23.44 -10.92 7.67
CA ALA A 149 24.44 -11.45 8.58
C ALA A 149 25.52 -12.11 7.71
N GLY A 150 26.78 -11.69 7.85
CA GLY A 150 27.90 -12.49 7.35
C GLY A 150 27.85 -13.89 7.96
N PRO A 151 28.62 -14.87 7.47
CA PRO A 151 28.74 -16.15 8.15
C PRO A 151 29.02 -15.88 9.63
N VAL A 152 28.22 -16.50 10.51
CA VAL A 152 28.44 -16.44 11.95
C VAL A 152 29.83 -17.01 12.18
N GLY A 153 30.81 -16.14 12.37
CA GLY A 153 32.10 -16.54 12.92
C GLY A 153 31.86 -16.95 14.37
N ASP A 154 32.63 -17.93 14.85
CA ASP A 154 32.57 -18.54 16.18
C ASP A 154 32.87 -17.58 17.35
N ASP A 155 32.71 -16.26 17.19
CA ASP A 155 32.95 -15.33 18.27
C ASP A 155 31.78 -15.33 19.27
N PRO A 156 32.04 -15.51 20.57
CA PRO A 156 31.01 -15.53 21.59
C PRO A 156 30.35 -14.14 21.74
N PRO A 157 29.08 -14.10 22.22
CA PRO A 157 28.32 -12.87 22.31
C PRO A 157 29.01 -11.84 23.21
N ARG A 158 29.12 -10.61 22.69
CA ARG A 158 29.52 -9.42 23.45
C ARG A 158 28.38 -8.92 24.33
#